data_AF-A0A956Y2W7-F1
#
_entry.id   AF-A0A956Y2W7-F1
#
_cell.length_a   1.000
_cell.length_b   1.000
_cell.length_c   1.000
_cell.angle_alpha   90.00
_cell.angle_beta   90.00
_cell.angle_gamma   90.00
#
_symmetry.space_group_name_H-M   'P 1'
#
loop_
_entity.id
_entity.type
_entity.pdbx_description
1 polymer ?
#
loop_
_entity_poly.entity_id
_entity_poly.type
_entity_poly.pdbx_seq_one_letter_code
_entity_poly.pdbx_strand_id
1 'polypeptide(L)'
;MTDTDRSFITVAKVIDGLLLVLSLGLSLLAFIAIQEILLTIAAPFAVQSAENSVQSKYIVVTVRNFWVFIGGALMLAYWVGSIDYHLRRLGSAKTRRILTIALTVEIILIAIGAVI
;
A
#
# COMPACT_ATOMS: atom_id res chain seq x y z
N MET A 1 -10.85 34.83 16.45
CA MET A 1 -9.80 33.97 15.88
C MET A 1 -8.47 34.61 16.21
N THR A 2 -7.79 34.09 17.23
CA THR A 2 -6.48 34.59 17.67
C THR A 2 -5.38 33.97 16.80
N ASP A 3 -4.20 34.58 16.72
CA ASP A 3 -3.06 34.05 15.94
C ASP A 3 -2.67 32.62 16.36
N THR A 4 -2.94 32.26 17.61
CA THR A 4 -2.77 30.90 18.15
C THR A 4 -3.63 29.89 17.39
N ASP A 5 -4.90 30.20 17.09
CA ASP A 5 -5.81 29.30 16.36
C ASP A 5 -5.31 29.03 14.93
N ARG A 6 -4.77 30.05 14.27
CA ARG A 6 -4.20 29.93 12.91
C ARG A 6 -2.95 29.06 12.90
N SER A 7 -2.12 29.15 13.93
CA SER A 7 -0.92 28.31 14.07
C SER A 7 -1.29 26.83 14.26
N PHE A 8 -2.26 26.52 15.13
CA PHE A 8 -2.71 25.14 15.39
C PHE A 8 -3.33 24.48 14.16
N ILE A 9 -4.15 25.21 13.39
CA ILE A 9 -4.74 24.71 12.15
C ILE A 9 -3.66 24.42 11.10
N THR A 10 -2.63 25.27 11.02
CA THR A 10 -1.50 25.07 10.09
C THR A 10 -0.69 23.84 10.45
N VAL A 11 -0.36 23.65 11.73
CA VAL A 11 0.37 22.46 12.21
C VAL A 11 -0.42 21.18 11.94
N ALA A 12 -1.73 21.17 12.19
CA ALA A 12 -2.58 20.00 11.92
C ALA A 12 -2.58 19.61 10.43
N LYS A 13 -2.63 20.60 9.52
CA LYS A 13 -2.56 20.35 8.07
C LYS A 13 -1.21 19.79 7.63
N VAL A 14 -0.11 20.27 8.22
CA VAL A 14 1.24 19.75 7.94
C VAL A 14 1.37 18.29 8.40
N ILE A 15 0.86 17.98 9.60
CA ILE A 15 0.85 16.60 10.12
C ILE A 15 0.01 15.68 9.21
N ASP A 16 -1.19 16.09 8.83
CA ASP A 16 -2.05 15.29 7.94
C ASP A 16 -1.38 15.09 6.56
N GLY A 17 -0.69 16.12 6.04
CA GLY A 17 0.09 16.02 4.81
C GLY A 17 1.27 15.04 4.92
N LEU A 18 2.02 15.09 6.03
CA LEU A 18 3.10 14.13 6.30
C LEU A 18 2.58 12.71 6.43
N LEU A 19 1.47 12.50 7.15
CA LEU A 19 0.84 11.19 7.29
C LEU A 19 0.38 10.64 5.95
N LEU A 20 -0.16 11.49 5.07
CA LEU A 20 -0.52 11.11 3.71
C LEU A 20 0.72 10.67 2.91
N VAL A 21 1.79 11.46 2.91
CA VAL A 21 3.04 11.11 2.19
C VAL A 21 3.63 9.81 2.73
N LEU A 22 3.66 9.63 4.04
CA LEU A 22 4.14 8.40 4.67
C LEU A 22 3.28 7.20 4.30
N SER A 23 1.95 7.33 4.30
CA SER A 23 1.03 6.25 3.89
C SER A 23 1.20 5.90 2.42
N LEU A 24 1.34 6.89 1.54
CA LEU A 24 1.62 6.62 0.13
C LEU A 24 2.96 5.88 -0.04
N GLY A 25 4.01 6.30 0.66
CA GLY A 25 5.30 5.61 0.65
C GLY A 25 5.24 4.19 1.21
N LEU A 26 4.58 4.00 2.35
CA LEU A 26 4.41 2.70 3.00
C LEU A 26 3.52 1.76 2.19
N SER A 27 2.51 2.27 1.49
CA SER A 27 1.66 1.46 0.61
C SER A 27 2.45 0.85 -0.56
N LEU A 28 3.52 1.49 -1.04
CA LEU A 28 4.43 0.89 -2.02
C LEU A 28 5.19 -0.30 -1.42
N LEU A 29 5.69 -0.15 -0.19
CA LEU A 29 6.39 -1.23 0.51
C LEU A 29 5.45 -2.38 0.86
N ALA A 30 4.23 -2.06 1.31
CA ALA A 30 3.18 -3.04 1.57
C ALA A 30 2.76 -3.76 0.28
N PHE A 31 2.72 -3.06 -0.86
CA PHE A 31 2.48 -3.68 -2.16
C PHE A 31 3.55 -4.71 -2.49
N ILE A 32 4.84 -4.39 -2.32
CA ILE A 32 5.95 -5.33 -2.52
C ILE A 32 5.83 -6.53 -1.57
N ALA A 33 5.56 -6.29 -0.29
CA ALA A 33 5.38 -7.35 0.71
C ALA A 33 4.23 -8.30 0.35
N ILE A 34 3.09 -7.78 -0.11
CA ILE A 34 1.96 -8.60 -0.57
C ILE A 34 2.34 -9.46 -1.78
N GLN A 35 3.17 -8.94 -2.70
CA GLN A 35 3.65 -9.72 -3.85
C GLN A 35 4.46 -10.94 -3.39
N GLU A 36 5.35 -10.76 -2.42
CA GLU A 36 6.16 -11.85 -1.87
C GLU A 36 5.29 -12.88 -1.15
N ILE A 37 4.36 -12.45 -0.29
CA ILE A 37 3.43 -13.36 0.40
C ILE A 37 2.64 -14.20 -0.61
N LEU A 38 2.07 -13.57 -1.65
CA LEU A 38 1.29 -14.27 -2.66
C LEU A 38 2.13 -15.23 -3.49
N LEU A 39 3.37 -14.86 -3.83
CA LEU A 39 4.31 -15.75 -4.51
C LEU A 39 4.67 -16.96 -3.65
N THR A 40 4.93 -16.76 -2.36
CA THR A 40 5.22 -17.84 -1.41
C THR A 40 4.02 -18.78 -1.24
N ILE A 41 2.79 -18.26 -1.21
CA ILE A 41 1.57 -19.08 -1.15
C ILE A 41 1.31 -19.81 -2.48
N ALA A 42 1.63 -19.19 -3.62
CA ALA A 42 1.43 -19.78 -4.95
C ALA A 42 2.51 -20.81 -5.33
N ALA A 43 3.70 -20.70 -4.75
CA ALA A 43 4.84 -21.57 -5.07
C ALA A 43 4.55 -23.08 -4.90
N PRO A 44 3.90 -23.56 -3.81
CA PRO A 44 3.54 -24.98 -3.66
C PRO A 44 2.62 -25.50 -4.77
N PHE A 45 1.67 -24.68 -5.23
CA PHE A 45 0.74 -25.05 -6.31
C PHE A 45 1.43 -25.09 -7.67
N ALA A 46 2.41 -24.22 -7.90
CA ALA A 46 3.24 -24.25 -9.10
C ALA A 46 4.21 -25.44 -9.12
N VAL A 47 4.75 -25.84 -7.96
CA VAL A 47 5.68 -26.97 -7.83
C VAL A 47 4.97 -28.32 -7.98
N GLN A 48 3.72 -28.46 -7.52
CA GLN A 48 2.92 -29.68 -7.78
C GLN A 48 2.62 -29.90 -9.27
N SER A 49 2.65 -28.85 -10.10
CA SER A 49 2.54 -28.97 -11.56
C SER A 49 3.90 -29.01 -12.28
N ALA A 50 5.02 -28.98 -11.55
CA ALA A 50 6.36 -28.72 -12.10
C ALA A 50 7.17 -29.97 -12.46
N GLU A 51 6.60 -31.17 -12.37
CA GLU A 51 7.18 -32.32 -13.03
C GLU A 51 6.99 -32.17 -14.56
N ASN A 52 7.99 -31.55 -15.19
CA ASN A 52 8.32 -31.54 -16.63
C ASN A 52 7.67 -30.47 -17.52
N SER A 53 8.19 -29.24 -17.58
CA SER A 53 8.41 -28.48 -18.84
C SER A 53 8.95 -27.05 -18.63
N VAL A 54 9.58 -26.48 -19.66
CA VAL A 54 9.91 -25.05 -19.77
C VAL A 54 8.65 -24.17 -19.68
N GLN A 55 7.48 -24.70 -20.02
CA GLN A 55 6.19 -24.02 -20.07
C GLN A 55 5.69 -23.57 -18.68
N SER A 56 5.92 -24.35 -17.62
CA SER A 56 5.52 -24.00 -16.25
C SER A 56 6.25 -22.75 -15.73
N LYS A 57 7.54 -22.58 -16.08
CA LYS A 57 8.30 -21.36 -15.76
C LYS A 57 7.72 -20.12 -16.44
N TYR A 58 7.31 -20.23 -17.70
CA TYR A 58 6.67 -19.12 -18.42
C TYR A 58 5.31 -18.73 -17.81
N ILE A 59 4.52 -19.71 -17.34
CA ILE A 59 3.22 -19.45 -16.70
C ILE A 59 3.40 -18.69 -15.39
N VAL A 60 4.34 -19.10 -14.52
CA VAL A 60 4.61 -18.42 -13.24
C VAL A 60 5.05 -16.96 -13.46
N VAL A 61 5.94 -16.73 -14.43
CA VAL A 61 6.37 -15.36 -14.79
C VAL A 61 5.22 -14.53 -15.35
N THR A 62 4.37 -15.13 -16.19
CA THR A 62 3.22 -14.43 -16.78
C THR A 62 2.19 -14.05 -15.71
N VAL A 63 1.86 -14.96 -14.80
CA VAL A 63 0.95 -14.71 -13.68
C VAL A 63 1.51 -13.61 -12.77
N ARG A 64 2.81 -13.67 -12.42
CA ARG A 64 3.48 -12.62 -11.65
C ARG A 64 3.37 -11.26 -12.35
N ASN A 65 3.69 -11.18 -13.65
CA ASN A 65 3.64 -9.92 -14.38
C ASN A 65 2.22 -9.36 -14.49
N PHE A 66 1.23 -10.22 -14.73
CA PHE A 66 -0.17 -9.82 -14.76
C PHE A 66 -0.63 -9.29 -13.40
N TRP A 67 -0.22 -9.96 -12.32
CA TRP A 67 -0.54 -9.55 -10.96
C TRP A 67 0.15 -8.24 -10.56
N VAL A 68 1.42 -8.04 -10.94
CA VAL A 68 2.14 -6.78 -10.77
C VAL A 68 1.45 -5.65 -11.54
N PHE A 69 0.99 -5.93 -12.76
CA PHE A 69 0.29 -4.94 -13.58
C PHE A 69 -1.05 -4.52 -12.95
N ILE A 70 -1.91 -5.48 -12.61
CA ILE A 70 -3.21 -5.21 -11.96
C ILE A 70 -2.99 -4.55 -10.60
N GLY A 71 -2.11 -5.12 -9.79
CA GLY A 71 -1.83 -4.62 -8.45
C GLY A 71 -1.25 -3.21 -8.46
N GLY A 72 -0.33 -2.92 -9.39
CA GLY A 72 0.21 -1.59 -9.61
C GLY A 72 -0.84 -0.58 -10.07
N ALA A 73 -1.76 -0.99 -10.96
CA ALA A 73 -2.88 -0.15 -11.39
C ALA A 73 -3.84 0.18 -10.23
N LEU A 74 -4.15 -0.82 -9.38
CA LEU A 74 -4.96 -0.62 -8.17
C LEU A 74 -4.25 0.30 -7.16
N MET A 75 -2.94 0.14 -6.97
CA MET A 75 -2.14 1.01 -6.10
C MET A 75 -2.15 2.46 -6.60
N LEU A 76 -1.99 2.68 -7.92
CA LEU A 76 -2.08 4.01 -8.51
C LEU A 76 -3.48 4.63 -8.34
N ALA A 77 -4.54 3.84 -8.57
CA ALA A 77 -5.91 4.30 -8.33
C ALA A 77 -6.14 4.65 -6.85
N TYR A 78 -5.59 3.85 -5.93
CA TYR A 78 -5.61 4.14 -4.50
C TYR A 78 -4.84 5.43 -4.17
N TRP A 79 -3.66 5.67 -4.75
CA TRP A 79 -2.90 6.91 -4.54
C TRP A 79 -3.67 8.14 -5.02
N VAL A 80 -4.17 8.11 -6.25
CA VAL A 80 -4.93 9.23 -6.82
C VAL A 80 -6.18 9.50 -5.98
N GLY A 81 -6.93 8.46 -5.62
CA GLY A 81 -8.13 8.58 -4.78
C GLY A 81 -7.83 9.09 -3.38
N SER A 82 -6.77 8.58 -2.74
CA SER A 82 -6.33 9.02 -1.41
C SER A 82 -5.88 10.47 -1.42
N ILE A 83 -5.09 10.88 -2.41
CA ILE A 83 -4.65 12.27 -2.56
C ILE A 83 -5.87 13.19 -2.72
N ASP A 84 -6.78 12.90 -3.66
CA ASP A 84 -7.96 13.75 -3.89
C ASP A 84 -8.87 13.82 -2.65
N TYR A 85 -9.12 12.69 -1.99
CA TYR A 85 -9.94 12.62 -0.78
C TYR A 85 -9.33 13.42 0.38
N HIS A 86 -8.04 13.23 0.65
CA HIS A 86 -7.38 13.78 1.83
C HIS A 86 -7.03 15.25 1.65
N LEU A 87 -6.61 15.68 0.45
CA LEU A 87 -6.37 17.10 0.15
C LEU A 87 -7.63 17.96 0.33
N ARG A 88 -8.81 17.44 -0.06
CA ARG A 88 -10.09 18.14 0.14
C ARG A 88 -10.53 18.21 1.61
N ARG A 89 -9.90 17.44 2.51
CA ARG A 89 -10.33 17.25 3.92
C ARG A 89 -9.18 17.42 4.93
N LEU A 90 -8.14 18.16 4.56
CA LEU A 90 -6.99 18.47 5.41
C LEU A 90 -7.43 19.21 6.68
N GLY A 91 -6.97 18.75 7.85
CA GLY A 91 -7.29 19.34 9.16
C GLY A 91 -8.48 18.70 9.87
N SER A 92 -9.16 17.70 9.27
CA SER A 92 -10.23 16.96 9.94
C SER A 92 -9.69 15.82 10.81
N ALA A 93 -10.19 15.69 12.05
CA ALA A 93 -9.86 14.59 12.93
C ALA A 93 -10.19 13.20 12.33
N LYS A 94 -11.22 13.14 11.46
CA LYS A 94 -11.62 11.89 10.77
C LYS A 94 -10.57 11.44 9.76
N THR A 95 -10.01 12.38 8.99
CA THR A 95 -8.94 12.15 8.01
C THR A 95 -7.71 11.55 8.69
N ARG A 96 -7.30 12.13 9.82
CA ARG A 96 -6.18 11.65 10.63
C ARG A 96 -6.37 10.22 11.11
N ARG A 97 -7.55 9.90 11.65
CA ARG A 97 -7.87 8.53 12.12
C ARG A 97 -7.79 7.51 10.98
N ILE A 98 -8.29 7.85 9.79
CA ILE A 98 -8.23 6.97 8.61
C ILE A 98 -6.78 6.74 8.19
N LEU A 99 -5.97 7.81 8.07
CA LEU A 99 -4.55 7.70 7.73
C LEU A 99 -3.76 6.87 8.75
N THR A 100 -4.01 7.06 10.06
CA THR A 100 -3.37 6.24 11.09
C THR A 100 -3.75 4.77 10.98
N ILE A 101 -5.02 4.45 10.70
CA ILE A 101 -5.44 3.05 10.50
C ILE A 101 -4.76 2.46 9.25
N ALA A 102 -4.72 3.20 8.14
CA ALA A 102 -4.06 2.77 6.92
C ALA A 102 -2.57 2.47 7.17
N LEU A 103 -1.86 3.39 7.83
CA LEU A 103 -0.47 3.22 8.23
C LEU A 103 -0.25 1.97 9.10
N THR A 104 -1.10 1.74 10.11
CA THR A 104 -1.00 0.56 10.97
C THR A 104 -1.18 -0.73 10.16
N VAL A 105 -2.14 -0.77 9.24
CA VAL A 105 -2.36 -1.94 8.38
C VAL A 105 -1.18 -2.18 7.44
N GLU A 106 -0.65 -1.12 6.82
CA GLU A 106 0.54 -1.18 5.96
C GLU A 106 1.75 -1.74 6.72
N ILE A 107 2.00 -1.26 7.95
CA ILE A 107 3.10 -1.75 8.80
C ILE A 107 2.92 -3.24 9.13
N ILE A 108 1.70 -3.68 9.48
CA ILE A 108 1.41 -5.09 9.77
C ILE A 108 1.68 -5.96 8.54
N LEU A 109 1.25 -5.54 7.36
CA LEU A 109 1.48 -6.27 6.11
C LEU A 109 2.96 -6.40 5.78
N ILE A 110 3.73 -5.33 5.96
CA ILE A 110 5.19 -5.33 5.78
C ILE A 110 5.85 -6.27 6.79
N ALA A 111 5.44 -6.23 8.06
CA ALA A 111 5.98 -7.10 9.10
C ALA A 111 5.69 -8.58 8.83
N ILE A 112 4.47 -8.91 8.37
CA ILE A 112 4.13 -10.28 7.96
C ILE A 112 4.96 -10.71 6.77
N GLY A 113 5.10 -9.85 5.75
CA GLY A 113 5.92 -10.14 4.58
C GLY A 113 7.39 -10.37 4.92
N ALA A 114 7.94 -9.62 5.87
CA ALA A 114 9.34 -9.77 6.30
C ALA A 114 9.63 -11.07 7.09
N VAL A 115 8.61 -11.72 7.65
CA VAL A 115 8.74 -12.98 8.42
C VAL A 115 8.63 -14.21 7.52
N ILE A 116 7.91 -14.09 6.40
CA ILE A 116 7.62 -15.18 5.45
C ILE A 116 8.77 -15.32 4.45
#